data_AF-A0A0K2VGM2-F1
#
_entry.id   AF-A0A0K2VGM2-F1
#
_cell.length_a   1.000
_cell.length_b   1.000
_cell.length_c   1.000
_cell.angle_alpha   90.00
_cell.angle_beta   90.00
_cell.angle_gamma   90.00
#
_symmetry.space_group_name_H-M   'P 1'
#
loop_
_entity.id
_entity.type
_entity.pdbx_description
1 polymer ?
#
loop_
_entity_poly.entity_id
_entity_poly.type
_entity_poly.pdbx_seq_one_letter_code
_entity_poly.pdbx_strand_id
1 'polypeptide(L)'
;MPTRINRKPLLGICLFFVLIFFMFIKWKNPGNLCPFQVSPKTFVISEEGSLYEYDRKSPIIFIGGVPRSGITLMRAMLDAHTSVRCGEETQVIPSMLQMRSRWRKSKKESTRLEEAGLTAEVLDQAISSFILEI
;
A
#
# COMPACT_ATOMS: atom_id res chain seq x y z
N MET A 1 -30.70 62.55 14.42
CA MET A 1 -30.98 61.39 13.54
C MET A 1 -30.08 61.49 12.31
N PRO A 2 -29.59 60.42 11.68
CA PRO A 2 -29.07 59.13 12.17
C PRO A 2 -27.53 59.03 11.96
N THR A 3 -26.84 58.24 12.78
CA THR A 3 -25.39 58.02 12.68
C THR A 3 -25.08 56.96 11.61
N ARG A 4 -24.31 57.34 10.58
CA ARG A 4 -23.92 56.48 9.46
C ARG A 4 -22.84 55.48 9.90
N ILE A 5 -23.27 54.36 10.48
CA ILE A 5 -22.41 53.26 10.91
C ILE A 5 -21.70 52.68 9.69
N ASN A 6 -20.39 52.91 9.62
CA ASN A 6 -19.53 52.50 8.50
C ASN A 6 -19.22 51.01 8.64
N ARG A 7 -19.94 50.14 7.90
CA ARG A 7 -19.86 48.66 7.99
C ARG A 7 -18.65 48.03 7.28
N LYS A 8 -17.82 48.84 6.63
CA LYS A 8 -16.63 48.42 5.86
C LYS A 8 -15.55 47.67 6.66
N PRO A 9 -15.18 48.04 7.90
CA PRO A 9 -14.13 47.33 8.65
C PRO A 9 -14.63 45.98 9.18
N LEU A 10 -15.93 45.84 9.46
CA LEU A 10 -16.53 44.58 9.92
C LEU A 10 -16.47 43.49 8.83
N LEU A 11 -16.68 43.89 7.56
CA LEU A 11 -16.58 42.98 6.42
C LEU A 11 -15.15 42.47 6.21
N GLY A 12 -14.14 43.33 6.41
CA GLY A 12 -12.73 42.98 6.28
C GLY A 12 -12.28 41.96 7.33
N ILE A 13 -12.72 42.11 8.58
CA ILE A 13 -12.42 41.17 9.66
C ILE A 13 -13.04 39.80 9.37
N CYS A 14 -14.28 39.76 8.86
CA CYS A 14 -14.95 38.51 8.52
C CYS A 14 -14.24 37.76 7.38
N LEU A 15 -13.81 38.47 6.33
CA LEU A 15 -13.00 37.91 5.25
C LEU A 15 -11.67 37.34 5.73
N PHE A 16 -11.02 38.01 6.69
CA PHE A 16 -9.76 37.55 7.27
C PHE A 16 -9.94 36.24 8.07
N PHE A 17 -10.99 36.13 8.88
CA PHE A 17 -11.32 34.89 9.57
C PHE A 17 -11.68 33.75 8.62
N VAL A 18 -12.40 34.05 7.53
CA VAL A 18 -12.71 33.06 6.48
C VAL A 18 -11.43 32.58 5.78
N LEU A 19 -10.49 33.48 5.47
CA LEU A 19 -9.20 33.12 4.88
C LEU A 19 -8.34 32.28 5.83
N ILE A 20 -8.28 32.64 7.12
CA ILE A 20 -7.58 31.82 8.13
C ILE A 20 -8.23 30.45 8.26
N PHE A 21 -9.55 30.37 8.26
CA PHE A 21 -10.28 29.09 8.32
C PHE A 21 -10.00 28.23 7.09
N PHE A 22 -9.98 28.82 5.89
CA PHE A 22 -9.60 28.13 4.66
C PHE A 22 -8.13 27.65 4.68
N MET A 23 -7.21 28.47 5.20
CA MET A 23 -5.81 28.08 5.40
C MET A 23 -5.69 26.92 6.40
N PHE A 24 -6.50 26.93 7.47
CA PHE A 24 -6.52 25.87 8.47
C PHE A 24 -7.10 24.56 7.90
N ILE A 25 -8.12 24.64 7.04
CA ILE A 25 -8.65 23.49 6.29
C ILE A 25 -7.57 22.93 5.36
N LYS A 26 -6.85 23.79 4.63
CA LYS A 26 -5.75 23.37 3.75
C LYS A 26 -4.57 22.77 4.53
N TRP A 27 -4.26 23.31 5.71
CA TRP A 27 -3.22 22.76 6.60
C TRP A 27 -3.63 21.38 7.13
N LYS A 28 -4.88 21.22 7.56
CA LYS A 28 -5.39 19.94 8.09
C LYS A 28 -5.59 18.87 7.00
N ASN A 29 -5.59 19.26 5.72
CA ASN A 29 -5.65 18.36 4.56
C ASN A 29 -4.35 18.42 3.73
N PRO A 30 -3.20 17.92 4.24
CA PRO A 30 -2.07 17.59 3.38
C PRO A 30 -2.30 16.27 2.62
N GLY A 31 -3.49 15.68 2.73
CA GLY A 31 -3.84 14.40 2.13
C GLY A 31 -3.97 14.47 0.61
N ASN A 32 -3.30 13.51 -0.04
CA ASN A 32 -3.61 12.93 -1.35
C ASN A 32 -2.75 13.35 -2.54
N LEU A 33 -1.48 13.72 -2.35
CA LEU A 33 -0.47 13.31 -3.34
C LEU A 33 0.09 11.96 -2.92
N CYS A 34 -0.68 10.89 -3.15
CA CYS A 34 -0.07 9.58 -3.29
C CYS A 34 0.79 9.68 -4.56
N PRO A 35 2.13 9.58 -4.49
CA PRO A 35 2.87 9.37 -5.72
C PRO A 35 2.32 8.09 -6.34
N PHE A 36 1.89 8.17 -7.59
CA PHE A 36 1.64 6.98 -8.41
C PHE A 36 2.95 6.22 -8.49
N GLN A 37 3.15 5.27 -7.58
CA GLN A 37 4.39 4.51 -7.48
C GLN A 37 4.35 3.46 -8.59
N VAL A 38 5.02 3.77 -9.70
CA VAL A 38 5.25 2.83 -10.80
C VAL A 38 5.93 1.60 -10.19
N SER A 39 5.31 0.43 -10.36
CA SER A 39 5.88 -0.84 -9.90
C SER A 39 7.25 -1.03 -10.58
N PRO A 40 8.36 -1.12 -9.83
CA PRO A 40 9.64 -1.43 -10.42
C PRO A 40 9.56 -2.83 -11.05
N LYS A 41 10.06 -2.96 -12.28
CA LYS A 41 10.19 -4.25 -12.96
C LYS A 41 11.35 -4.99 -12.32
N THR A 42 11.11 -6.21 -11.85
CA THR A 42 12.16 -7.05 -11.26
C THR A 42 12.78 -7.90 -12.35
N PHE A 43 14.11 -8.00 -12.32
CA PHE A 43 14.91 -8.75 -13.29
C PHE A 43 15.67 -9.85 -12.57
N VAL A 44 15.51 -11.09 -13.02
CA VAL A 44 16.27 -12.24 -12.52
C VAL A 44 17.02 -12.88 -13.67
N ILE A 45 18.30 -13.15 -13.45
CA ILE A 45 19.17 -13.83 -14.40
C ILE A 45 19.15 -15.32 -14.04
N SER A 46 18.72 -16.15 -14.99
CA SER A 46 18.79 -17.60 -14.85
C SER A 46 20.23 -18.11 -14.83
N GLU A 47 20.45 -19.31 -14.31
CA GLU A 47 21.74 -20.01 -14.41
C GLU A 47 22.19 -20.20 -15.86
N GLU A 48 21.23 -20.26 -16.79
CA GLU A 48 21.43 -20.39 -18.23
C GLU A 48 21.71 -19.04 -18.93
N GLY A 49 21.75 -17.93 -18.18
CA GLY A 49 22.00 -16.57 -18.69
C GLY A 49 20.78 -15.88 -19.31
N SER A 50 19.59 -16.49 -19.25
CA SER A 50 18.34 -15.87 -19.71
C SER A 50 17.83 -14.83 -18.71
N LEU A 51 17.49 -13.64 -19.21
CA LEU A 51 16.90 -12.55 -18.42
C LEU A 51 15.39 -12.74 -18.32
N TYR A 52 14.88 -12.93 -17.10
CA TYR A 52 13.46 -12.98 -16.81
C TYR A 52 13.00 -11.67 -16.18
N GLU A 53 12.08 -10.99 -16.85
CA GLU A 53 11.41 -9.79 -16.34
C GLU A 53 10.03 -10.18 -15.79
N TYR A 54 9.73 -9.74 -14.57
CA TYR A 54 8.41 -9.93 -14.00
C TYR A 54 7.94 -8.69 -13.21
N ASP A 55 6.62 -8.55 -13.17
CA ASP A 55 5.90 -7.43 -12.55
C ASP A 55 4.64 -7.99 -11.86
N ARG A 56 3.88 -7.14 -11.16
CA ARG A 56 2.63 -7.48 -10.46
C ARG A 56 1.55 -8.12 -11.35
N LYS A 57 1.66 -7.97 -12.67
CA LYS A 57 0.74 -8.57 -13.65
C LYS A 57 1.21 -9.92 -14.19
N SER A 58 2.40 -10.36 -13.79
CA SER A 58 2.91 -11.67 -14.17
C SER A 58 2.06 -12.80 -13.57
N PRO A 59 1.97 -13.96 -14.25
CA PRO A 59 1.21 -15.10 -13.73
C PRO A 59 1.96 -15.76 -12.57
N ILE A 60 1.58 -15.44 -11.33
CA ILE A 60 2.14 -16.02 -10.10
C ILE A 60 1.25 -17.16 -9.59
N ILE A 61 1.86 -18.28 -9.20
CA ILE A 61 1.17 -19.43 -8.62
C ILE A 61 1.32 -19.39 -7.10
N PHE A 62 0.20 -19.33 -6.38
CA PHE A 62 0.17 -19.45 -4.92
C PHE A 62 -0.28 -20.85 -4.52
N ILE A 63 0.60 -21.59 -3.84
CA ILE A 63 0.30 -22.90 -3.25
C ILE A 63 -0.02 -22.69 -1.77
N GLY A 64 -1.19 -23.17 -1.33
CA GLY A 64 -1.65 -23.00 0.05
C GLY A 64 -2.53 -24.15 0.52
N GLY A 65 -2.80 -24.19 1.83
CA GLY A 65 -3.62 -25.22 2.45
C GLY A 65 -3.35 -25.37 3.95
N VAL A 66 -3.98 -26.36 4.57
CA VAL A 66 -3.69 -26.74 5.96
C VAL A 66 -2.32 -27.44 6.01
N PRO A 67 -1.51 -27.24 7.06
CA PRO A 67 -0.28 -28.00 7.24
C PRO A 67 -0.53 -29.51 7.15
N ARG A 68 0.42 -30.25 6.58
CA ARG A 68 0.35 -31.72 6.39
C ARG A 68 -0.68 -32.21 5.36
N SER A 69 -1.31 -31.33 4.57
CA SER A 69 -2.21 -31.71 3.46
C SER A 69 -1.51 -32.02 2.13
N GLY A 70 -0.20 -32.23 2.11
CA GLY A 70 0.54 -32.53 0.87
C GLY A 70 0.95 -31.31 0.04
N ILE A 71 0.87 -30.08 0.59
CA ILE A 71 1.29 -28.84 -0.10
C ILE A 71 2.74 -28.88 -0.58
N THR A 72 3.64 -29.50 0.20
CA THR A 72 5.05 -29.67 -0.14
C THR A 72 5.25 -30.61 -1.33
N LEU A 73 4.42 -31.66 -1.43
CA LEU A 73 4.44 -32.59 -2.55
C LEU A 73 3.99 -31.89 -3.84
N MET A 74 2.89 -31.14 -3.77
CA MET A 74 2.38 -30.35 -4.90
C MET A 74 3.43 -29.33 -5.39
N ARG A 75 4.11 -28.65 -4.46
CA ARG A 75 5.23 -27.75 -4.77
C ARG A 75 6.35 -28.47 -5.50
N ALA A 76 6.79 -29.62 -4.98
CA ALA A 76 7.87 -30.40 -5.59
C ALA A 76 7.50 -30.93 -6.99
N MET A 77 6.24 -31.30 -7.21
CA MET A 77 5.76 -31.70 -8.54
C MET A 77 5.80 -30.56 -9.55
N LEU A 78 5.44 -29.34 -9.15
CA LEU A 78 5.50 -28.16 -10.03
C LEU A 78 6.93 -27.71 -10.30
N ASP A 79 7.81 -27.78 -9.30
CA ASP A 79 9.22 -27.39 -9.42
C ASP A 79 10.03 -28.33 -10.34
N ALA A 80 9.50 -29.52 -10.64
CA ALA A 80 10.08 -30.43 -11.63
C ALA A 80 9.84 -29.99 -13.09
N HIS A 81 8.94 -29.02 -13.32
CA HIS A 81 8.65 -28.50 -14.66
C HIS A 81 9.66 -27.42 -15.06
N THR A 82 10.25 -27.51 -16.25
CA THR A 82 11.33 -26.60 -16.70
C THR A 82 10.93 -25.12 -16.75
N SER A 83 9.64 -24.82 -16.93
CA SER A 83 9.13 -23.44 -16.97
C SER A 83 8.59 -22.91 -15.64
N VAL A 84 8.67 -23.68 -14.54
CA VAL A 84 8.09 -23.30 -13.25
C VAL A 84 9.14 -23.47 -12.16
N ARG A 85 9.36 -22.40 -11.38
CA ARG A 85 10.21 -22.44 -10.18
C ARG A 85 9.37 -22.06 -8.98
N CYS A 86 9.27 -22.96 -8.00
CA CYS A 86 8.56 -22.68 -6.76
C CYS A 86 9.50 -22.33 -5.59
N GLY A 87 10.71 -22.90 -5.55
CA GLY A 87 11.66 -22.65 -4.45
C GLY A 87 11.21 -23.19 -3.10
N GLU A 88 11.91 -22.81 -2.02
CA GLU A 88 11.59 -23.22 -0.64
C GLU A 88 10.45 -22.39 0.00
N GLU A 89 9.97 -22.81 1.16
CA GLU A 89 8.98 -22.05 1.91
C GLU A 89 9.61 -20.77 2.49
N THR A 90 9.07 -19.61 2.12
CA THR A 90 9.69 -18.30 2.43
C THR A 90 9.57 -17.86 3.89
N GLN A 91 8.65 -18.45 4.67
CA GLN A 91 8.28 -18.13 6.08
C GLN A 91 7.90 -16.67 6.41
N VAL A 92 8.48 -15.68 5.72
CA VAL A 92 8.25 -14.25 5.89
C VAL A 92 6.92 -13.81 5.25
N ILE A 93 6.52 -14.40 4.12
CA ILE A 93 5.25 -14.05 3.44
C ILE A 93 4.05 -14.30 4.36
N PRO A 94 3.88 -15.51 4.97
CA PRO A 94 2.76 -15.74 5.89
C PRO A 94 2.76 -14.77 7.07
N SER A 95 3.95 -14.47 7.62
CA SER A 95 4.12 -13.57 8.76
C SER A 95 3.70 -12.12 8.41
N MET A 96 4.10 -11.63 7.24
CA MET A 96 3.74 -10.29 6.76
C MET A 96 2.24 -10.17 6.46
N LEU A 97 1.64 -11.18 5.82
CA LEU A 97 0.20 -11.23 5.57
C LEU A 97 -0.61 -11.30 6.88
N GLN A 98 -0.12 -12.03 7.88
CA GLN A 98 -0.73 -12.06 9.20
C GLN A 98 -0.69 -10.68 9.88
N MET A 99 0.43 -9.97 9.79
CA MET A 99 0.56 -8.59 10.27
C MET A 99 -0.45 -7.66 9.59
N ARG A 100 -0.55 -7.69 8.25
CA ARG A 100 -1.54 -6.89 7.51
C ARG A 100 -2.97 -7.21 7.91
N SER A 101 -3.29 -8.49 8.12
CA SER A 101 -4.61 -8.91 8.61
C SER A 101 -4.92 -8.36 10.01
N ARG A 102 -3.93 -8.30 10.92
CA ARG A 102 -4.10 -7.71 12.26
C ARG A 102 -4.42 -6.22 12.19
N TRP A 103 -3.68 -5.46 11.38
CA TRP A 103 -3.93 -4.03 11.16
C TRP A 103 -5.32 -3.77 10.60
N ARG A 104 -5.76 -4.60 9.63
CA ARG A 104 -7.09 -4.48 9.03
C ARG A 104 -8.23 -4.83 9.99
N LYS A 105 -8.04 -5.80 10.89
CA LYS A 105 -9.07 -6.22 11.85
C LYS A 105 -9.23 -5.22 13.01
N SER A 106 -8.14 -4.57 13.43
CA SER A 106 -8.17 -3.61 14.53
C SER A 106 -8.55 -2.22 14.04
N LYS A 107 -9.80 -1.79 14.30
CA LYS A 107 -10.27 -0.46 13.88
C LYS A 107 -9.40 0.68 14.42
N LYS A 108 -8.97 0.58 15.68
CA LYS A 108 -8.06 1.55 16.31
C LYS A 108 -6.75 1.67 15.53
N GLU A 109 -6.17 0.55 15.12
CA GLU A 109 -4.89 0.55 14.42
C GLU A 109 -5.04 1.00 12.96
N SER A 110 -6.10 0.57 12.27
CA SER A 110 -6.41 1.05 10.91
C SER A 110 -6.54 2.57 10.86
N THR A 111 -7.28 3.17 11.80
CA THR A 111 -7.43 4.63 11.86
C THR A 111 -6.09 5.32 12.12
N ARG A 112 -5.24 4.79 13.01
CA ARG A 112 -3.90 5.37 13.27
C ARG A 112 -3.00 5.31 12.05
N LEU A 113 -3.04 4.21 11.29
CA LEU A 113 -2.27 4.04 10.06
C LEU A 113 -2.76 5.01 8.98
N GLU A 114 -4.08 5.14 8.81
CA GLU A 114 -4.68 6.10 7.89
C GLU A 114 -4.34 7.56 8.26
N GLU A 115 -4.40 7.92 9.55
CA GLU A 115 -3.98 9.25 10.04
C GLU A 115 -2.49 9.54 9.80
N ALA A 116 -1.65 8.49 9.78
CA ALA A 116 -0.24 8.59 9.42
C ALA A 116 0.02 8.60 7.90
N GLY A 117 -1.02 8.54 7.07
CA GLY A 117 -0.90 8.48 5.61
C GLY A 117 -0.56 7.10 5.05
N LEU A 118 -0.57 6.05 5.90
CA LEU A 118 -0.40 4.66 5.49
C LEU A 118 -1.76 4.07 5.11
N THR A 119 -2.28 4.48 3.95
CA THR A 119 -3.57 3.99 3.44
C THR A 119 -3.48 2.50 3.04
N ALA A 120 -4.64 1.87 2.90
CA ALA A 120 -4.72 0.47 2.50
C ALA A 120 -3.99 0.19 1.17
N GLU A 121 -4.08 1.12 0.22
CA GLU A 121 -3.45 1.04 -1.10
C GLU A 121 -1.93 1.10 -1.00
N VAL A 122 -1.38 2.03 -0.19
CA VAL A 122 0.07 2.14 0.02
C VAL A 122 0.62 0.86 0.63
N LEU A 123 -0.09 0.30 1.62
CA LEU A 123 0.29 -0.96 2.24
C LEU A 123 0.19 -2.13 1.26
N ASP A 124 -0.80 -2.17 0.37
CA ASP A 124 -0.93 -3.22 -0.66
C ASP A 124 0.18 -3.11 -1.71
N GLN A 125 0.55 -1.90 -2.10
CA GLN A 125 1.68 -1.65 -3.01
C GLN A 125 3.01 -2.09 -2.38
N ALA A 126 3.25 -1.74 -1.11
CA ALA A 126 4.46 -2.14 -0.41
C ALA A 126 4.56 -3.67 -0.27
N ILE A 127 3.48 -4.32 0.15
CA ILE A 127 3.41 -5.78 0.32
C ILE A 127 3.61 -6.51 -1.01
N SER A 128 2.94 -6.05 -2.08
CA SER A 128 3.09 -6.68 -3.40
C SER A 128 4.49 -6.53 -3.96
N SER A 129 5.13 -5.36 -3.80
CA SER A 129 6.53 -5.18 -4.18
C SER A 129 7.46 -6.09 -3.40
N PHE A 130 7.27 -6.22 -2.09
CA PHE A 130 8.06 -7.12 -1.26
C PHE A 130 7.94 -8.59 -1.70
N ILE A 131 6.73 -9.05 -2.04
CA ILE A 131 6.49 -10.43 -2.51
C ILE A 131 7.18 -10.69 -3.86
N LEU A 132 7.35 -9.69 -4.71
CA LEU A 132 8.06 -9.85 -5.99
C LEU A 132 9.59 -9.83 -5.84
N GLU A 133 10.11 -9.25 -4.77
CA GLU A 133 11.56 -9.10 -4.61
C GLU A 133 12.24 -10.36 -4.05
N ILE A 134 11.51 -11.14 -3.25
CA ILE A 134 11.98 -12.38 -2.62
C ILE A 134 11.83 -13.60 -3.53
#